data_AF-A0A7Y9W3D2-F1
#
_entry.id   AF-A0A7Y9W3D2-F1
#
_cell.length_a   1.000
_cell.length_b   1.000
_cell.length_c   1.000
_cell.angle_alpha   90.00
_cell.angle_beta   90.00
_cell.angle_gamma   90.00
#
_symmetry.space_group_name_H-M   'P 1'
#
loop_
_entity.id
_entity.type
_entity.pdbx_description
1 polymer ?
#
loop_
_entity_poly.entity_id
_entity_poly.type
_entity_poly.pdbx_seq_one_letter_code
_entity_poly.pdbx_strand_id
1 'polypeptide(L)' 'MDGYAKALEKRNRTINLDSDERLRIIDVLQVLKVSKSTFFDGIKSGRYPAADGRDGRMPFWRTSTIKPYARNAGGEQ' A
#
# COMPACT_ATOMS: atom_id res chain seq x y z
N MET A 1 -16.34 -3.30 -23.60
CA MET A 1 -15.60 -4.29 -22.76
C MET A 1 -14.47 -3.56 -22.02
N ASP A 2 -14.75 -2.40 -21.43
CA ASP A 2 -13.70 -1.43 -21.05
C ASP A 2 -13.42 -1.37 -19.55
N GLY A 3 -14.25 -2.02 -18.74
CA GLY A 3 -14.09 -2.03 -17.28
C GLY A 3 -12.90 -2.89 -16.80
N TYR A 4 -12.58 -3.97 -17.51
CA TYR A 4 -11.51 -4.90 -17.10
C TYR A 4 -10.12 -4.30 -17.35
N ALA A 5 -9.90 -3.68 -18.52
CA ALA A 5 -8.66 -2.99 -18.84
C ALA A 5 -8.38 -1.82 -17.88
N LYS A 6 -9.41 -1.01 -17.58
CA LYS A 6 -9.29 0.12 -16.64
C LYS A 6 -8.98 -0.31 -15.21
N ALA A 7 -9.49 -1.49 -14.80
CA ALA A 7 -9.18 -2.08 -13.49
C ALA A 7 -7.75 -2.64 -13.42
N LEU A 8 -7.20 -3.14 -14.53
CA LEU A 8 -5.81 -3.59 -14.61
C LEU A 8 -4.83 -2.42 -14.65
N GLU A 9 -5.15 -1.37 -15.41
CA GLU A 9 -4.33 -0.15 -15.48
C GLU A 9 -4.22 0.54 -14.12
N LYS A 10 -5.33 0.62 -13.36
CA LYS A 10 -5.32 1.14 -11.99
C LYS A 10 -4.41 0.35 -11.05
N ARG A 11 -4.20 -0.95 -11.30
CA ARG A 11 -3.33 -1.79 -10.48
C ARG A 11 -1.85 -1.51 -10.73
N ASN A 12 -1.47 -1.03 -11.91
CA ASN A 12 -0.07 -0.84 -12.29
C ASN A 12 0.37 0.63 -12.26
N ARG A 13 -0.31 1.48 -11.45
CA ARG A 13 0.11 2.87 -11.34
C ARG A 13 1.46 2.95 -10.62
N THR A 14 2.35 3.81 -11.13
CA THR A 14 3.58 4.16 -10.42
C THR A 14 3.23 4.88 -9.13
N ILE A 15 3.70 4.35 -7.99
CA ILE A 15 3.49 4.94 -6.66
C ILE A 15 4.73 5.79 -6.34
N ASN A 16 4.52 7.07 -6.04
CA ASN A 16 5.59 7.98 -5.65
C ASN A 16 5.70 8.07 -4.12
N LEU A 17 6.63 7.31 -3.55
CA LEU A 17 6.85 7.28 -2.10
C LEU A 17 7.44 8.58 -1.52
N ASP A 18 7.95 9.49 -2.35
CA ASP A 18 8.50 10.78 -1.90
C ASP A 18 7.45 11.89 -1.80
N SER A 19 6.27 11.68 -2.39
CA SER A 19 5.11 12.55 -2.23
C SER A 19 4.16 12.00 -1.17
N ASP A 20 3.51 12.85 -0.35
CA ASP A 20 2.57 12.42 0.70
C ASP A 20 1.17 12.09 0.12
N GLU A 21 1.10 11.08 -0.75
CA GLU A 21 -0.14 10.63 -1.38
C GLU A 21 -0.89 9.56 -0.56
N ARG A 22 -2.17 9.38 -0.87
CA ARG A 22 -3.03 8.38 -0.24
C ARG A 22 -2.91 7.04 -0.97
N LEU A 23 -2.53 6.01 -0.24
CA LEU A 23 -2.45 4.62 -0.67
C LEU A 23 -3.70 3.85 -0.27
N ARG A 24 -4.28 3.09 -1.19
CA ARG A 24 -5.28 2.07 -0.90
C ARG A 24 -4.57 0.77 -0.54
N ILE A 25 -5.33 -0.19 -0.01
CA ILE A 25 -4.79 -1.51 0.35
C ILE A 25 -3.98 -2.14 -0.79
N ILE A 26 -4.45 -2.05 -2.04
CA ILE A 26 -3.74 -2.62 -3.19
C ILE A 26 -2.38 -1.92 -3.40
N ASP A 27 -2.32 -0.59 -3.26
CA ASP A 27 -1.06 0.15 -3.35
C ASP A 27 -0.09 -0.26 -2.23
N VAL A 28 -0.59 -0.37 -0.99
CA VAL A 28 0.22 -0.80 0.17
C VAL A 28 0.81 -2.21 -0.04
N LEU A 29 0.01 -3.16 -0.52
CA LEU A 29 0.47 -4.52 -0.77
C LEU A 29 1.54 -4.58 -1.87
N GLN A 30 1.45 -3.70 -2.87
CA GLN A 30 2.47 -3.58 -3.91
C GLN A 30 3.78 -3.00 -3.36
N VAL A 31 3.69 -1.94 -2.57
CA VAL A 31 4.87 -1.29 -1.94
C VAL A 31 5.58 -2.27 -0.99
N LEU A 32 4.83 -2.97 -0.15
CA LEU A 32 5.37 -3.90 0.84
C LEU A 32 5.71 -5.28 0.28
N LYS A 33 5.25 -5.60 -0.95
CA LYS A 33 5.39 -6.91 -1.60
C LYS A 33 4.90 -8.08 -0.72
N VAL A 34 3.76 -7.90 -0.05
CA VAL A 34 3.15 -8.92 0.82
C VAL A 34 1.72 -9.23 0.42
N SER A 35 1.24 -10.39 0.85
CA SER A 35 -0.17 -10.76 0.71
C SER A 35 -1.07 -9.93 1.63
N LYS A 36 -2.35 -9.80 1.26
CA LYS A 36 -3.36 -9.11 2.07
C LYS A 36 -3.45 -9.68 3.49
N SER A 37 -3.47 -11.01 3.62
CA SER A 37 -3.57 -11.69 4.93
C SER A 37 -2.35 -11.40 5.79
N THR A 38 -1.15 -11.54 5.21
CA THR A 38 0.12 -11.21 5.88
C THR A 38 0.14 -9.77 6.38
N PHE A 39 -0.37 -8.83 5.60
CA PHE A 39 -0.45 -7.44 6.01
C PHE A 39 -1.41 -7.24 7.19
N PHE A 40 -2.62 -7.79 7.14
CA PHE A 40 -3.58 -7.64 8.24
C PHE A 40 -3.14 -8.36 9.51
N ASP A 41 -2.50 -9.53 9.42
CA ASP A 41 -1.92 -10.21 10.57
C ASP A 41 -0.71 -9.44 11.12
N GLY A 42 0.05 -8.78 10.23
CA GLY A 42 1.09 -7.83 10.62
C GLY A 42 0.55 -6.59 11.34
N ILE A 43 -0.62 -6.06 10.95
CA ILE A 43 -1.30 -4.99 11.70
C ILE A 43 -1.68 -5.47 13.11
N LYS A 44 -2.30 -6.66 13.21
CA LYS A 44 -2.71 -7.23 14.52
C LYS A 44 -1.53 -7.47 15.46
N SER A 45 -0.39 -7.87 14.90
CA SER A 45 0.85 -8.15 15.66
C SER A 45 1.74 -6.92 15.85
N GLY A 46 1.37 -5.74 15.33
CA GLY A 46 2.15 -4.51 15.45
C GLY A 46 3.34 -4.38 14.49
N ARG A 47 3.51 -5.31 13.54
CA ARG A 47 4.55 -5.25 12.48
C ARG A 47 4.26 -4.17 11.43
N TYR A 48 2.99 -3.85 11.18
CA TYR A 48 2.57 -2.86 10.18
C TYR A 48 1.61 -1.83 10.78
N PRO A 49 1.56 -0.60 10.23
CA PRO A 49 0.73 0.45 10.78
C PRO A 49 -0.76 0.23 10.46
N ALA A 50 -1.62 0.66 11.37
CA ALA A 50 -3.04 0.81 11.11
C ALA A 50 -3.30 1.86 10.00
N ALA A 51 -4.50 1.85 9.43
CA ALA A 51 -4.88 2.84 8.42
C ALA A 51 -4.88 4.27 9.01
N ASP A 52 -4.28 5.21 8.29
CA ASP A 52 -4.30 6.64 8.64
C ASP A 52 -5.71 7.24 8.61
N GLY A 53 -6.62 6.61 7.85
CA GLY A 53 -8.02 6.96 7.89
C GLY A 53 -8.88 6.11 6.96
N ARG A 54 -10.10 6.60 6.72
CA ARG A 54 -11.06 5.98 5.79
C ARG A 54 -11.64 7.02 4.84
N ASP A 55 -11.80 6.60 3.60
CA ASP A 55 -12.58 7.29 2.58
C ASP A 55 -13.87 6.48 2.37
N GLY A 56 -14.93 6.93 3.03
CA GLY A 56 -16.14 6.16 3.24
C GLY A 56 -15.85 4.83 3.93
N ARG A 57 -16.12 3.71 3.23
CA ARG A 57 -15.89 2.35 3.76
C ARG A 57 -14.47 1.83 3.55
N MET A 58 -13.65 2.52 2.75
CA MET A 58 -12.35 2.01 2.33
C MET A 58 -11.22 2.66 3.13
N PRO A 59 -10.35 1.88 3.80
CA PRO A 59 -9.19 2.43 4.49
C PRO A 59 -8.18 3.03 3.50
N PHE A 60 -7.43 4.01 3.98
CA PHE A 60 -6.27 4.55 3.29
C PHE A 60 -5.08 4.66 4.25
N TRP A 61 -3.89 4.62 3.67
CA TRP A 61 -2.63 4.93 4.34
C TRP A 61 -1.95 6.08 3.61
N ARG A 62 -1.06 6.80 4.27
CA ARG A 62 -0.16 7.75 3.62
C ARG A 62 1.13 7.04 3.21
N THR A 63 1.73 7.51 2.12
CA THR A 63 3.08 7.08 1.73
C THR A 63 4.08 7.34 2.84
N SER A 64 4.02 8.48 3.53
CA SER A 64 4.86 8.79 4.69
C SER A 64 4.75 7.74 5.81
N THR A 65 3.55 7.19 6.03
CA THR A 65 3.29 6.12 7.01
C THR A 65 3.82 4.77 6.53
N ILE A 66 3.72 4.45 5.24
CA ILE A 66 4.09 3.12 4.71
C ILE A 66 5.57 3.03 4.30
N LYS A 67 6.19 4.12 3.86
CA LYS A 67 7.57 4.21 3.38
C LYS A 67 8.59 3.59 4.37
N PRO A 68 8.50 3.80 5.71
CA PRO A 68 9.42 3.16 6.66
C PRO A 68 9.31 1.62 6.71
N TYR A 69 8.16 1.07 6.32
CA TYR A 69 7.89 -0.38 6.32
C TYR A 69 8.19 -1.02 4.96
N ALA A 70 8.33 -0.20 3.91
CA ALA A 70 8.80 -0.62 2.60
C ALA A 70 10.28 -0.95 2.74
N ARG A 71 10.59 -2.17 3.18
CA ARG A 71 11.97 -2.64 3.29
C ARG A 71 12.62 -2.47 1.92
N ASN A 72 13.71 -1.70 1.87
CA ASN A 72 14.43 -1.33 0.66
C ASN A 72 14.49 -2.52 -0.30
N ALA A 73 13.73 -2.44 -1.40
CA ALA A 73 13.75 -3.43 -2.48
C ALA A 73 14.97 -3.21 -3.41
N GLY A 74 16.10 -2.77 -2.85
CA GLY A 74 17.38 -2.46 -3.47
C GLY A 74 18.43 -2.26 -2.37
N GLY A 75 19.62 -2.83 -2.54
CA GLY A 75 20.56 -3.14 -1.47
C GLY A 75 21.37 -1.98 -0.86
N GLU A 76 22.27 -2.43 0.02
CA GLU A 76 23.48 -1.78 0.56
C GLU A 76 23.31 -0.85 1.78
N GLN A 77 23.56 -1.44 2.96
CA GLN A 77 24.54 -0.92 3.92
C GLN A 77 25.54 -2.04 4.23
#